data_AF-A0A4P5VL98-F1
#
_entry.id   AF-A0A4P5VL98-F1
#
_cell.length_a   1.000
_cell.length_b   1.000
_cell.length_c   1.000
_cell.angle_alpha   90.00
_cell.angle_beta   90.00
_cell.angle_gamma   90.00
#
_symmetry.space_group_name_H-M   'P 1'
#
loop_
_entity.id
_entity.type
_entity.pdbx_description
1 polymer ?
#
loop_
_entity_poly.entity_id
_entity_poly.type
_entity_poly.pdbx_seq_one_letter_code
_entity_poly.pdbx_strand_id
1 'polypeptide(L)'
;MQRTQIYLSEPERQGLLALAQRSGRSQSALIREAIDRFLENKQPEERLARLRQGRGLWAAGPGPLDGLKLRQELDRIPPEGG
;
A
#
# COMPACT_ATOMS: atom_id res chain seq x y z
N MET A 1 -4.82 -10.34 -15.29
CA MET A 1 -4.11 -9.15 -15.80
C MET A 1 -4.15 -9.19 -17.33
N GLN A 2 -4.37 -8.06 -17.99
CA GLN A 2 -4.30 -7.94 -19.45
C GLN A 2 -2.97 -7.25 -19.84
N ARG A 3 -2.31 -7.71 -20.91
CA ARG A 3 -1.05 -7.11 -21.36
C ARG A 3 -1.36 -5.83 -22.15
N THR A 4 -0.75 -4.73 -21.73
CA THR A 4 -0.87 -3.43 -22.40
C THR A 4 0.52 -2.91 -22.72
N GLN A 5 0.68 -2.35 -23.92
CA GLN A 5 1.89 -1.63 -24.32
C GLN A 5 1.66 -0.13 -24.12
N ILE A 6 2.61 0.53 -23.46
CA ILE A 6 2.58 1.97 -23.21
C ILE A 6 3.84 2.60 -23.78
N TYR A 7 3.71 3.80 -24.33
CA TYR A 7 4.84 4.59 -24.77
C TYR A 7 5.29 5.51 -23.63
N LEU A 8 6.59 5.56 -23.41
CA LEU A 8 7.22 6.45 -22.44
C LEU A 8 8.27 7.27 -23.18
N SER A 9 8.42 8.53 -22.77
CA SER A 9 9.60 9.30 -23.14
C SER A 9 10.85 8.68 -22.52
N GLU A 10 12.01 8.95 -23.11
CA GLU A 10 13.28 8.48 -22.57
C GLU A 10 13.51 8.89 -21.09
N PRO A 11 13.26 10.14 -20.65
CA PRO A 11 13.43 10.49 -19.24
C PRO A 11 12.47 9.73 -18.30
N GLU A 12 11.22 9.49 -18.71
CA GLU A 12 10.27 8.70 -17.90
C GLU A 12 10.73 7.25 -17.77
N ARG A 13 11.21 6.65 -18.87
CA ARG A 13 11.78 5.30 -18.85
C ARG A 13 12.99 5.21 -17.93
N GLN A 14 13.91 6.17 -17.99
CA GLN A 14 15.08 6.21 -17.11
C GLN A 14 14.69 6.39 -15.64
N GLY A 15 13.73 7.28 -15.35
CA GLY A 15 13.21 7.47 -14.00
C GLY A 15 12.57 6.21 -13.43
N LEU A 16 11.77 5.51 -14.25
CA LEU A 16 11.14 4.24 -13.88
C LEU A 16 12.16 3.13 -13.62
N LEU A 17 13.21 3.04 -14.45
CA LEU A 17 14.32 2.10 -14.24
C LEU A 17 15.06 2.38 -12.93
N ALA A 18 15.40 3.63 -12.67
CA ALA A 18 16.08 4.02 -11.43
C ALA A 18 15.23 3.71 -10.20
N LEU A 19 13.91 3.96 -10.27
CA LEU A 19 12.98 3.65 -9.19
C LEU A 19 12.84 2.14 -8.96
N ALA A 20 12.78 1.35 -10.04
CA ALA A 20 12.77 -0.11 -9.97
C ALA A 20 14.00 -0.65 -9.25
N GLN A 21 15.19 -0.17 -9.62
CA GLN A 21 16.45 -0.56 -8.98
C GLN A 21 16.48 -0.20 -7.50
N ARG A 22 16.11 1.04 -7.16
CA ARG A 22 16.11 1.51 -5.76
C ARG A 22 15.10 0.81 -4.87
N SER A 23 13.96 0.39 -5.43
CA SER A 23 12.88 -0.25 -4.67
C SER A 23 12.94 -1.78 -4.67
N GLY A 24 13.80 -2.39 -5.49
CA GLY A 24 13.83 -3.84 -5.70
C GLY A 24 12.57 -4.40 -6.38
N ARG A 25 11.76 -3.54 -7.00
CA ARG A 25 10.47 -3.91 -7.62
C ARG A 25 10.57 -3.90 -9.13
N SER A 26 9.71 -4.68 -9.80
CA SER A 26 9.63 -4.64 -11.25
C SER A 26 9.00 -3.32 -11.74
N GLN A 27 9.39 -2.89 -12.94
CA GLN A 27 8.78 -1.73 -13.60
C GLN A 27 7.26 -1.89 -13.76
N SER A 28 6.79 -3.10 -14.09
CA SER A 28 5.36 -3.39 -14.20
C SER A 28 4.61 -3.22 -12.88
N ALA A 29 5.23 -3.55 -11.75
CA ALA A 29 4.63 -3.36 -10.43
C ALA A 29 4.52 -1.86 -10.07
N LEU A 30 5.52 -1.06 -10.45
CA LEU A 30 5.53 0.39 -10.23
C LEU A 30 4.52 1.11 -11.14
N ILE A 31 4.46 0.76 -12.42
CA ILE A 31 3.48 1.29 -13.37
C ILE A 31 2.06 1.00 -12.87
N ARG A 32 1.80 -0.25 -12.46
CA ARG A 32 0.48 -0.64 -11.94
C ARG A 32 0.10 0.18 -10.71
N GLU A 33 0.99 0.30 -9.73
CA GLU A 33 0.72 1.09 -8.53
C GLU A 33 0.46 2.57 -8.86
N ALA A 34 1.22 3.15 -9.80
CA ALA A 34 1.00 4.52 -10.22
C ALA A 34 -0.38 4.70 -10.86
N ILE A 35 -0.81 3.76 -11.71
CA ILE A 35 -2.15 3.76 -12.31
C ILE A 35 -3.23 3.58 -11.24
N ASP A 36 -3.07 2.62 -10.33
CA ASP A 36 -4.02 2.37 -9.23
C ASP A 36 -4.21 3.65 -8.40
N ARG A 37 -3.11 4.26 -7.94
CA ARG A 37 -3.15 5.52 -7.17
C ARG A 37 -3.77 6.67 -7.98
N PHE A 38 -3.49 6.74 -9.28
CA PHE A 38 -4.06 7.77 -10.14
C PHE A 38 -5.59 7.62 -10.26
N LEU A 39 -6.09 6.40 -10.50
CA LEU A 39 -7.51 6.10 -10.58
C LEU A 39 -8.20 6.36 -9.23
N GLU A 40 -7.57 5.95 -8.13
CA GLU A 40 -8.07 6.21 -6.76
C GLU A 40 -8.25 7.69 -6.47
N ASN A 41 -7.28 8.51 -6.87
CA ASN A 41 -7.33 9.95 -6.68
C ASN A 41 -8.37 10.64 -7.57
N LYS A 42 -8.72 10.05 -8.71
CA LYS A 42 -9.71 10.59 -9.66
C LYS A 42 -11.14 10.13 -9.36
N GLN A 43 -11.34 9.16 -8.48
CA GLN A 43 -12.65 8.64 -8.09
C GLN A 43 -12.93 8.87 -6.58
N PRO A 44 -13.20 10.12 -6.16
CA PRO A 44 -13.42 10.44 -4.75
C PRO A 44 -14.65 9.75 -4.14
N GLU A 45 -15.69 9.50 -4.95
CA GLU A 45 -16.92 8.82 -4.52
C GLU A 45 -16.67 7.33 -4.20
N GLU A 46 -15.84 6.64 -5.00
CA GLU A 46 -15.46 5.24 -4.77
C GLU A 46 -14.52 5.08 -3.57
N ARG A 47 -13.65 6.07 -3.30
CA ARG A 47 -12.79 6.07 -2.10
C ARG A 47 -13.63 6.13 -0.82
N LEU A 48 -14.61 7.01 -0.75
CA LEU A 48 -15.55 7.09 0.37
C LEU A 48 -16.38 5.80 0.51
N ALA A 49 -16.82 5.21 -0.61
CA ALA A 49 -17.51 3.93 -0.62
C ALA A 49 -16.62 2.78 -0.08
N ARG A 50 -15.35 2.67 -0.50
CA ARG A 50 -14.41 1.66 0.01
C ARG A 50 -14.08 1.85 1.49
N LEU A 51 -13.90 3.08 1.97
CA LEU A 51 -13.73 3.36 3.40
C LEU A 51 -14.95 2.96 4.22
N ARG A 52 -16.17 3.19 3.69
CA ARG A 52 -17.42 2.76 4.33
C ARG A 52 -17.56 1.24 4.36
N GLN A 53 -17.18 0.54 3.29
CA GLN A 53 -17.16 -0.93 3.27
C GLN A 53 -16.11 -1.51 4.23
N GLY A 54 -14.93 -0.88 4.35
CA GLY A 54 -13.91 -1.26 5.33
C GLY A 54 -14.36 -1.08 6.78
N ARG A 55 -15.25 -0.12 7.08
CA ARG A 55 -15.82 0.08 8.43
C ARG A 55 -16.56 -1.14 8.97
N GLY A 56 -17.19 -1.94 8.09
CA GLY A 56 -17.84 -3.19 8.45
C GLY A 56 -16.89 -4.32 8.83
N LEU A 57 -15.65 -4.29 8.33
CA LEU A 57 -14.62 -5.29 8.66
C LEU A 57 -14.01 -5.07 10.05
N TRP A 58 -13.91 -3.81 10.50
CA TRP A 58 -13.42 -3.47 11.84
C TRP A 58 -14.51 -3.59 12.92
N ALA A 59 -15.79 -3.49 12.53
CA ALA A 59 -16.92 -3.80 13.42
C ALA A 59 -17.05 -5.31 13.71
N ALA A 60 -16.52 -6.16 12.82
CA ALA A 60 -16.48 -7.62 12.96
C ALA A 60 -15.13 -8.14 13.52
N GLY A 61 -14.39 -7.29 14.23
CA GLY A 61 -13.15 -7.68 14.90
C GLY A 61 -13.41 -8.72 16.02
N PRO A 62 -12.44 -9.61 16.32
CA PRO A 62 -12.60 -10.67 17.32
C PRO A 62 -12.64 -10.08 18.74
N GLY A 63 -13.82 -9.62 19.18
CA GLY A 63 -14.06 -9.14 20.53
C GLY A 63 -13.16 -7.95 20.96
N PRO A 64 -13.31 -7.49 22.21
CA PRO A 64 -12.40 -6.52 22.78
C PRO A 64 -11.00 -7.13 22.84
N LEU A 65 -10.04 -6.49 22.16
CA LEU A 65 -8.62 -6.77 22.37
C LEU A 65 -8.28 -6.35 23.80
N ASP A 66 -7.79 -7.29 24.60
CA ASP A 66 -7.29 -7.00 25.94
C ASP A 66 -6.03 -6.13 25.84
N GLY A 67 -6.21 -4.82 25.99
CA GLY A 67 -5.16 -3.83 25.82
C GLY A 67 -3.97 -4.03 26.76
N LEU A 68 -4.16 -4.74 27.88
CA LEU A 68 -3.08 -5.09 28.80
C LEU A 68 -2.17 -6.18 28.23
N LYS A 69 -2.73 -7.18 27.53
CA LYS A 69 -1.94 -8.23 26.86
C LYS A 69 -1.16 -7.68 25.67
N LEU A 70 -1.76 -6.78 24.89
CA LEU A 70 -1.07 -6.16 23.77
C LEU A 70 0.13 -5.30 24.23
N ARG A 71 -0.02 -4.60 25.37
CA ARG A 71 1.05 -3.78 25.94
C ARG A 71 2.21 -4.66 26.45
N GLN A 72 1.92 -5.79 27.09
CA GLN A 72 2.95 -6.71 27.58
C GLN A 72 3.78 -7.37 26.46
N GLU A 73 3.19 -7.68 25.31
CA GLU A 73 3.92 -8.20 24.15
C GLU A 73 4.87 -7.16 23.53
N LEU A 74 4.47 -5.88 23.51
CA LEU A 74 5.32 -4.78 23.01
C LEU A 74 6.46 -4.45 23.98
N ASP A 75 6.22 -4.54 25.29
CA ASP A 75 7.25 -4.34 26.31
C ASP A 75 8.26 -5.50 26.37
N ARG A 76 7.96 -6.64 25.72
CA ARG A 76 8.86 -7.80 25.64
C ARG A 76 9.94 -7.68 24.56
N ILE A 77 9.85 -6.67 23.69
CA ILE A 77 10.89 -6.38 22.71
C ILE A 77 11.91 -5.46 23.40
N PRO A 78 13.06 -5.97 23.86
CA PRO A 78 14.10 -5.10 24.39
C PRO A 78 14.56 -4.14 23.29
N PRO A 79 14.93 -2.88 23.62
CA PRO A 79 15.58 -2.02 22.66
C PRO A 79 16.91 -2.69 22.26
N GLU A 80 17.04 -3.04 20.99
CA GLU A 80 18.32 -3.43 20.40
C GLU A 80 19.26 -2.22 20.51
N GLY A 81 20.13 -2.21 21.54
CA GLY A 81 21.26 -1.28 21.68
C GLY A 81 21.23 -0.41 22.95
N GLY A 82 22.07 -0.76 23.92
CA GLY A 82 22.38 0.03 25.12
C GLY A 82 22.98 -0.81 26.24
#